data_AF-A0A1E4DH08-F1
#
_entry.id   AF-A0A1E4DH08-F1
#
_cell.length_a   1.000
_cell.length_b   1.000
_cell.length_c   1.000
_cell.angle_alpha   90.00
_cell.angle_beta   90.00
_cell.angle_gamma   90.00
#
_symmetry.space_group_name_H-M   'P 1'
#
loop_
_entity.id
_entity.type
_entity.pdbx_description
1 polymer ?
#
loop_
_entity_poly.entity_id
_entity_poly.type
_entity_poly.pdbx_seq_one_letter_code
_entity_poly.pdbx_strand_id
1 'polypeptide(L)'
;MVSVSPIPTRVVSNEEFVPHPQTSDQARVDLVVRETTDRVAASLGMTRRDFLRTSGGMAAAFLAMNSVFGQFFDVLEVEAAEPASFLERSGEAYFIFDVQTHYVGSHYDPHDAEERRKGAVSKQALLSLRRRIREAGLNPKLSADGGTIDDLSWRNFIKEVFLDSETSIGLISTPPGPYPQEAAVPPKEMAHIRDEVNRVAGSQRMLAHGLATPQLGLQDLEFMAMQAETLKVDAWKCYTGPCPVGFDHGWWMDDERIAYPMLEQARKLKIPRVCVHKGLPLGPVPEYNHPRDLIKAAKDFPDLQFLVYHSGLLTSASIDETFARTGTIPWTTEFCRMKQAEPSIQNIYMELGSTFGQLVTAHPAVCAHLLGQIIEAFGADQSLFVIESEKAANEVGAEADGVLLEITAQAGETLPCGTVIGYWDDGRAGEAAD
;
A
#
# COMPACT_ATOMS: atom_id res chain seq x y z
N MET A 1 19.67 -0.51 21.56
CA MET A 1 19.26 0.89 21.33
C MET A 1 17.77 0.98 21.64
N VAL A 2 17.34 1.88 22.53
CA VAL A 2 15.90 2.04 22.86
C VAL A 2 15.20 2.68 21.65
N SER A 3 14.05 2.15 21.23
CA SER A 3 13.27 2.75 20.14
C SER A 3 13.02 4.23 20.45
N VAL A 4 13.23 5.10 19.47
CA VAL A 4 13.06 6.55 19.64
C VAL A 4 11.59 6.95 19.65
N SER A 5 10.76 6.17 18.97
CA SER A 5 9.35 6.43 18.68
C SER A 5 8.61 5.09 18.62
N PRO A 6 7.29 5.04 18.91
CA PRO A 6 6.47 3.86 18.65
C PRO A 6 6.11 3.70 17.16
N ILE A 7 6.09 4.80 16.40
CA ILE A 7 5.93 4.77 14.94
C ILE A 7 7.27 4.95 14.23
N PRO A 8 7.44 4.38 13.02
CA PRO A 8 8.57 4.71 12.17
C PRO A 8 8.63 6.22 11.88
N THR A 9 9.74 6.85 12.22
CA THR A 9 10.08 8.23 11.83
C THR A 9 10.94 8.28 10.57
N ARG A 10 11.11 7.12 9.93
CA ARG A 10 11.91 6.87 8.74
C ARG A 10 11.17 5.88 7.85
N VAL A 11 11.45 5.95 6.55
CA VAL A 11 10.93 4.95 5.61
C VAL A 11 11.51 3.59 5.95
N VAL A 12 10.64 2.62 6.22
CA VAL A 12 10.99 1.20 6.39
C VAL A 12 10.57 0.47 5.14
N SER A 13 11.46 -0.36 4.60
CA SER A 13 11.16 -1.13 3.39
C SER A 13 10.30 -2.35 3.73
N ASN A 14 9.32 -2.61 2.87
CA ASN A 14 8.50 -3.82 2.84
C ASN A 14 9.12 -4.93 1.96
N GLU A 15 10.43 -4.85 1.68
CA GLU A 15 11.16 -5.76 0.78
C GLU A 15 10.86 -5.58 -0.72
N GLU A 16 10.25 -4.45 -1.14
CA GLU A 16 10.08 -4.12 -2.56
C GLU A 16 10.94 -2.94 -3.04
N PHE A 17 11.43 -2.12 -2.11
CA PHE A 17 12.22 -0.92 -2.44
C PHE A 17 13.37 -0.71 -1.45
N VAL A 18 14.35 0.10 -1.84
CA VAL A 18 15.46 0.49 -0.96
C VAL A 18 15.08 1.79 -0.25
N PRO A 19 15.06 1.84 1.10
CA PRO A 19 14.69 3.06 1.82
C PRO A 19 15.77 4.13 1.67
N HIS A 20 15.36 5.39 1.59
CA HIS A 20 16.28 6.53 1.52
C HIS A 20 16.98 6.80 2.87
N PRO A 21 18.16 7.45 2.86
CA PRO A 21 18.79 7.94 4.09
C PRO A 21 17.88 8.90 4.85
N GLN A 22 18.06 8.97 6.18
CA GLN A 22 17.31 9.88 7.03
C GLN A 22 17.51 11.35 6.62
N THR A 23 16.43 12.11 6.50
CA THR A 23 16.47 13.56 6.22
C THR A 23 16.75 14.37 7.49
N SER A 24 17.13 15.65 7.34
CA SER A 24 17.31 16.57 8.47
C SER A 24 16.04 16.75 9.30
N ASP A 25 14.88 16.80 8.64
CA ASP A 25 13.60 16.98 9.30
C ASP A 25 13.18 15.70 10.04
N GLN A 26 13.42 14.51 9.48
CA GLN A 26 13.24 13.26 10.21
C GLN A 26 14.15 13.17 11.44
N ALA A 27 15.39 13.65 11.36
CA ALA A 27 16.28 13.73 12.53
C ALA A 27 15.77 14.73 13.58
N ARG A 28 15.13 15.82 13.14
CA ARG A 28 14.45 16.77 14.04
C ARG A 28 13.22 16.15 14.70
N VAL A 29 12.42 15.38 13.97
CA VAL A 29 11.31 14.60 14.55
C VAL A 29 11.84 13.66 15.63
N ASP A 30 12.90 12.88 15.35
CA ASP A 30 13.52 11.98 16.33
C ASP A 30 13.90 12.72 17.64
N LEU A 31 14.40 13.97 17.54
CA LEU A 31 14.72 14.79 18.70
C LEU A 31 13.46 15.24 19.47
N VAL A 32 12.47 15.78 18.76
CA VAL A 32 11.23 16.28 19.38
C VAL A 32 10.43 15.16 20.03
N VAL A 33 10.39 13.97 19.42
CA VAL A 33 9.76 12.78 20.02
C VAL A 33 10.44 12.46 21.35
N ARG A 34 11.77 12.43 21.40
CA ARG A 34 12.50 12.11 22.65
C ARG A 34 12.18 13.12 23.74
N GLU A 35 12.26 14.41 23.44
CA GLU A 35 12.01 15.49 24.40
C GLU A 35 10.57 15.47 24.92
N THR A 36 9.60 15.28 24.01
CA THR A 36 8.17 15.22 24.36
C THR A 36 7.88 13.98 25.22
N THR A 37 8.38 12.82 24.78
CA THR A 37 8.23 11.54 25.50
C THR A 37 8.84 11.63 26.89
N ASP A 38 10.03 12.21 27.05
CA ASP A 38 10.67 12.37 28.36
C ASP A 38 9.88 13.26 29.30
N ARG A 39 9.41 14.40 28.80
CA ARG A 39 8.63 15.36 29.58
C ARG A 39 7.30 14.73 30.05
N VAL A 40 6.57 14.10 29.14
CA VAL A 40 5.24 13.55 29.45
C VAL A 40 5.36 12.31 30.31
N ALA A 41 6.27 11.37 30.00
CA ALA A 41 6.51 10.20 30.82
C ALA A 41 6.87 10.57 32.26
N ALA A 42 7.74 11.59 32.46
CA ALA A 42 8.09 12.08 33.79
C ALA A 42 6.88 12.65 34.54
N SER A 43 6.00 13.40 33.86
CA SER A 43 4.78 13.95 34.46
C SER A 43 3.78 12.88 34.91
N LEU A 44 3.79 11.72 34.24
CA LEU A 44 2.93 10.57 34.54
C LEU A 44 3.60 9.55 35.48
N GLY A 45 4.84 9.80 35.92
CA GLY A 45 5.59 8.85 36.75
C GLY A 45 5.97 7.55 36.01
N MET A 46 6.03 7.58 34.69
CA MET A 46 6.37 6.44 33.83
C MET A 46 7.83 6.50 33.38
N THR A 47 8.40 5.34 33.05
CA THR A 47 9.65 5.32 32.28
C THR A 47 9.36 5.67 30.82
N ARG A 48 10.33 6.26 30.11
CA ARG A 48 10.24 6.50 28.65
C ARG A 48 9.79 5.25 27.90
N ARG A 49 10.37 4.09 28.23
CA ARG A 49 10.09 2.82 27.57
C ARG A 49 8.65 2.37 27.76
N ASP A 50 8.10 2.55 28.95
CA ASP A 50 6.73 2.14 29.24
C ASP A 50 5.74 3.12 28.61
N PHE A 51 6.04 4.42 28.63
CA PHE A 51 5.21 5.43 27.98
C PHE A 51 5.13 5.24 26.45
N LEU A 52 6.25 4.93 25.79
CA LEU A 52 6.29 4.62 24.35
C LEU A 52 5.44 3.39 23.97
N ARG A 53 4.98 2.57 24.92
CA ARG A 53 4.09 1.42 24.66
C ARG A 53 2.62 1.75 24.84
N THR A 54 2.28 3.03 24.95
CA THR A 54 0.92 3.50 25.17
C THR A 54 0.44 4.34 23.98
N SER A 55 -0.88 4.44 23.81
CA SER A 55 -1.52 5.71 24.18
C SER A 55 -0.80 6.99 23.79
N GLY A 56 -0.24 7.60 24.82
CA GLY A 56 0.42 8.88 24.73
C GLY A 56 1.74 8.85 23.97
N GLY A 57 2.42 7.69 23.90
CA GLY A 57 3.65 7.54 23.13
C GLY A 57 3.43 7.79 21.64
N MET A 58 2.35 7.24 21.11
CA MET A 58 1.92 7.43 19.73
C MET A 58 1.49 8.87 19.46
N ALA A 59 0.67 9.45 20.34
CA ALA A 59 0.26 10.84 20.23
C ALA A 59 1.46 11.79 20.26
N ALA A 60 2.43 11.55 21.15
CA ALA A 60 3.68 12.32 21.20
C ALA A 60 4.47 12.25 19.88
N ALA A 61 4.44 11.11 19.19
CA ALA A 61 5.09 10.96 17.90
C ALA A 61 4.41 11.76 16.78
N PHE A 62 3.09 11.71 16.70
CA PHE A 62 2.34 12.51 15.73
C PHE A 62 2.42 14.01 16.01
N LEU A 63 2.39 14.42 17.28
CA LEU A 63 2.60 15.82 17.67
C LEU A 63 4.00 16.30 17.27
N ALA A 64 5.03 15.46 17.44
CA ALA A 64 6.38 15.79 16.99
C ALA A 64 6.44 15.94 15.46
N MET A 65 5.83 15.01 14.71
CA MET A 65 5.74 15.12 13.26
C MET A 65 5.02 16.40 12.84
N ASN A 66 3.89 16.74 13.49
CA ASN A 66 3.15 17.96 13.24
C ASN A 66 3.98 19.22 13.48
N SER A 67 4.80 19.23 14.54
CA SER A 67 5.64 20.39 14.87
C SER A 67 6.78 20.63 13.88
N VAL A 68 7.22 19.59 13.16
CA VAL A 68 8.33 19.66 12.21
C VAL A 68 7.83 19.87 10.79
N PHE A 69 6.87 19.05 10.36
CA PHE A 69 6.39 19.03 8.99
C PHE A 69 5.20 19.95 8.75
N GLY A 70 4.44 20.31 9.79
CA GLY A 70 3.14 20.96 9.70
C GLY A 70 2.01 20.03 10.12
N GLN A 71 0.81 20.58 10.35
CA GLN A 71 -0.33 19.81 10.86
C GLN A 71 -0.89 18.86 9.78
N PHE A 72 -0.49 17.59 9.83
CA PHE A 72 -0.94 16.53 8.91
C PHE A 72 -1.60 15.35 9.61
N PHE A 73 -1.34 15.18 10.90
CA PHE A 73 -1.94 14.13 11.72
C PHE A 73 -2.95 14.77 12.67
N ASP A 74 -4.16 14.24 12.72
CA ASP A 74 -5.17 14.70 13.68
C ASP A 74 -4.88 14.11 15.06
N VAL A 75 -4.22 14.90 15.91
CA VAL A 75 -3.83 14.53 17.26
C VAL A 75 -3.88 15.75 18.18
N LEU A 76 -4.50 15.58 19.33
CA LEU A 76 -4.57 16.60 20.37
C LEU A 76 -3.44 16.44 21.38
N GLU A 77 -2.96 17.54 21.96
CA GLU A 77 -1.93 17.50 23.01
C GLU A 77 -2.36 16.68 24.23
N VAL A 78 -3.65 16.71 24.56
CA VAL A 78 -4.22 15.97 25.70
C VAL A 78 -4.10 14.45 25.52
N GLU A 79 -4.14 13.95 24.30
CA GLU A 79 -3.99 12.51 24.00
C GLU A 79 -2.61 11.97 24.38
N ALA A 80 -1.59 12.84 24.46
CA ALA A 80 -0.27 12.45 24.93
C ALA A 80 -0.24 12.17 26.45
N ALA A 81 -1.09 12.85 27.24
CA ALA A 81 -1.09 12.74 28.70
C ALA A 81 -2.24 11.89 29.25
N GLU A 82 -3.37 11.81 28.54
CA GLU A 82 -4.61 11.22 29.01
C GLU A 82 -5.06 10.05 28.11
N PRO A 83 -4.87 8.79 28.54
CA PRO A 83 -5.31 7.63 27.76
C PRO A 83 -6.81 7.60 27.46
N ALA A 84 -7.62 8.22 28.32
CA ALA A 84 -9.07 8.32 28.13
C ALA A 84 -9.46 9.15 26.89
N SER A 85 -8.70 10.22 26.60
CA SER A 85 -8.96 11.08 25.42
C SER A 85 -8.70 10.34 24.10
N PHE A 86 -7.76 9.39 24.11
CA PHE A 86 -7.57 8.48 22.97
C PHE A 86 -8.78 7.53 22.80
N LEU A 87 -9.30 6.98 23.90
CA LEU A 87 -10.46 6.07 23.86
C LEU A 87 -11.74 6.75 23.39
N GLU A 88 -11.96 8.01 23.76
CA GLU A 88 -13.10 8.81 23.31
C GLU A 88 -13.07 9.10 21.79
N ARG A 89 -11.88 9.04 21.18
CA ARG A 89 -11.66 9.20 19.74
C ARG A 89 -11.45 7.88 19.00
N SER A 90 -11.43 6.76 19.74
CA SER A 90 -11.30 5.43 19.16
C SER A 90 -12.62 5.08 18.45
N GLY A 91 -12.56 4.93 17.13
CA GLY A 91 -13.71 4.59 16.31
C GLY A 91 -14.12 3.11 16.40
N GLU A 92 -14.92 2.66 15.43
CA GLU A 92 -15.22 1.24 15.28
C GLU A 92 -13.97 0.44 14.88
N ALA A 93 -14.03 -0.88 15.08
CA ALA A 93 -12.93 -1.76 14.71
C ALA A 93 -12.65 -1.70 13.20
N TYR A 94 -11.37 -1.55 12.83
CA TYR A 94 -10.94 -1.45 11.45
C TYR A 94 -10.90 -2.81 10.75
N PHE A 95 -11.32 -2.83 9.49
CA PHE A 95 -11.08 -3.95 8.60
C PHE A 95 -9.80 -3.70 7.80
N ILE A 96 -8.74 -4.43 8.12
CA ILE A 96 -7.44 -4.29 7.46
C ILE A 96 -7.29 -5.39 6.41
N PHE A 97 -7.32 -5.01 5.14
CA PHE A 97 -7.04 -5.90 4.02
C PHE A 97 -5.66 -5.59 3.42
N ASP A 98 -4.67 -6.42 3.74
CA ASP A 98 -3.37 -6.33 3.09
C ASP A 98 -3.40 -7.03 1.74
N VAL A 99 -3.37 -6.24 0.66
CA VAL A 99 -3.53 -6.73 -0.72
C VAL A 99 -2.22 -7.11 -1.41
N GLN A 100 -1.07 -7.02 -0.73
CA GLN A 100 0.24 -7.25 -1.35
C GLN A 100 1.21 -7.94 -0.39
N THR A 101 0.81 -9.09 0.12
CA THR A 101 1.65 -9.87 1.02
C THR A 101 2.55 -10.85 0.25
N HIS A 102 3.76 -11.11 0.76
CA HIS A 102 4.76 -11.97 0.11
C HIS A 102 5.54 -12.80 1.13
N TYR A 103 5.96 -14.00 0.73
CA TYR A 103 7.05 -14.72 1.36
C TYR A 103 8.00 -15.23 0.26
N VAL A 104 9.08 -15.93 0.61
CA VAL A 104 9.97 -16.59 -0.34
C VAL A 104 9.93 -18.10 -0.16
N GLY A 105 9.57 -18.81 -1.24
CA GLY A 105 9.54 -20.27 -1.28
C GLY A 105 10.91 -20.87 -1.00
N SER A 106 10.95 -21.99 -0.28
CA SER A 106 12.21 -22.68 0.05
C SER A 106 12.98 -23.18 -1.18
N HIS A 107 12.27 -23.34 -2.30
CA HIS A 107 12.82 -23.78 -3.58
C HIS A 107 13.14 -22.62 -4.53
N TYR A 108 13.01 -21.37 -4.07
CA TYR A 108 13.27 -20.23 -4.94
C TYR A 108 14.75 -20.14 -5.31
N ASP A 109 14.99 -20.16 -6.61
CA ASP A 109 16.29 -19.97 -7.26
C ASP A 109 17.44 -20.76 -6.58
N PRO A 110 17.39 -22.10 -6.60
CA PRO A 110 18.36 -22.94 -5.88
C PRO A 110 19.77 -22.88 -6.49
N HIS A 111 19.89 -22.29 -7.68
CA HIS A 111 21.13 -22.21 -8.46
C HIS A 111 21.55 -20.77 -8.78
N ASP A 112 20.92 -19.77 -8.14
CA ASP A 112 21.16 -18.33 -8.36
C ASP A 112 21.07 -17.92 -9.87
N ALA A 113 20.19 -18.58 -10.62
CA ALA A 113 19.96 -18.34 -12.04
C ALA A 113 19.43 -16.92 -12.31
N GLU A 114 18.67 -16.36 -11.36
CA GLU A 114 18.10 -15.02 -11.48
C GLU A 114 19.14 -13.90 -11.23
N GLU A 115 20.28 -14.22 -10.61
CA GLU A 115 21.34 -13.23 -10.28
C GLU A 115 21.82 -12.47 -11.53
N ARG A 116 21.85 -13.15 -12.68
CA ARG A 116 22.42 -12.61 -13.93
C ARG A 116 21.37 -12.12 -14.91
N ARG A 117 20.08 -12.37 -14.64
CA ARG A 117 18.99 -12.01 -15.54
C ARG A 117 18.62 -10.54 -15.33
N LYS A 118 18.76 -9.74 -16.40
CA LYS A 118 18.51 -8.30 -16.34
C LYS A 118 17.05 -8.03 -15.95
N GLY A 119 16.85 -7.30 -14.85
CA GLY A 119 15.52 -6.94 -14.36
C GLY A 119 14.80 -8.04 -13.57
N ALA A 120 15.49 -9.14 -13.24
CA ALA A 120 14.98 -10.19 -12.37
C ALA A 120 15.06 -9.80 -10.88
N VAL A 121 14.21 -10.41 -10.06
CA VAL A 121 14.24 -10.25 -8.59
C VAL A 121 15.11 -11.36 -8.00
N SER A 122 16.43 -11.20 -7.98
CA SER A 122 17.32 -12.27 -7.51
C SER A 122 17.15 -12.58 -6.02
N LYS A 123 17.45 -13.83 -5.62
CA LYS A 123 17.49 -14.24 -4.21
C LYS A 123 18.39 -13.34 -3.36
N GLN A 124 19.56 -12.96 -3.90
CA GLN A 124 20.47 -12.04 -3.23
C GLN A 124 19.87 -10.64 -3.08
N ALA A 125 19.08 -10.16 -4.05
CA ALA A 125 18.39 -8.88 -3.94
C ALA A 125 17.39 -8.89 -2.77
N LEU A 126 16.60 -9.95 -2.62
CA LEU A 126 15.66 -10.10 -1.49
C LEU A 126 16.40 -10.11 -0.14
N LEU A 127 17.42 -10.95 0.01
CA LEU A 127 18.23 -11.00 1.24
C LEU A 127 18.96 -9.67 1.53
N SER A 128 19.34 -8.93 0.49
CA SER A 128 20.01 -7.64 0.64
C SER A 128 19.11 -6.55 1.24
N LEU A 129 17.79 -6.65 1.07
CA LEU A 129 16.85 -5.69 1.65
C LEU A 129 16.85 -5.81 3.16
N ARG A 130 16.71 -7.03 3.68
CA ARG A 130 16.83 -7.33 5.11
C ARG A 130 18.19 -6.93 5.68
N ARG A 131 19.26 -7.25 4.96
CA ARG A 131 20.64 -6.87 5.33
C ARG A 131 20.79 -5.35 5.48
N ARG A 132 20.26 -4.59 4.52
CA ARG A 132 20.33 -3.12 4.53
C ARG A 132 19.50 -2.51 5.65
N ILE A 133 18.30 -3.03 5.93
CA ILE A 133 17.48 -2.57 7.08
C ILE A 133 18.25 -2.75 8.39
N ARG A 134 18.92 -3.90 8.56
CA ARG A 134 19.80 -4.17 9.70
C ARG A 134 20.98 -3.18 9.76
N GLU A 135 21.71 -3.02 8.66
CA GLU A 135 22.89 -2.13 8.59
C GLU A 135 22.53 -0.65 8.80
N ALA A 136 21.34 -0.24 8.36
CA ALA A 136 20.79 1.08 8.60
C ALA A 136 20.32 1.28 10.06
N GLY A 137 20.33 0.22 10.88
CA GLY A 137 19.93 0.28 12.29
C GLY A 137 18.43 0.54 12.51
N LEU A 138 17.61 0.34 11.47
CA LEU A 138 16.18 0.67 11.49
C LEU A 138 15.38 -0.26 12.41
N ASN A 139 15.84 -1.51 12.62
CA ASN A 139 15.25 -2.44 13.57
C ASN A 139 16.33 -3.07 14.45
N PRO A 140 16.45 -2.65 15.74
CA PRO A 140 17.46 -3.18 16.65
C PRO A 140 17.34 -4.69 16.93
N LYS A 141 16.18 -5.32 16.69
CA LYS A 141 16.01 -6.77 16.84
C LYS A 141 16.78 -7.55 15.77
N LEU A 142 17.08 -6.92 14.63
CA LEU A 142 17.81 -7.55 13.52
C LEU A 142 19.33 -7.52 13.70
N SER A 143 19.87 -6.93 14.77
CA SER A 143 21.34 -6.77 14.91
C SER A 143 22.10 -8.10 14.99
N ALA A 144 21.46 -9.17 15.46
CA ALA A 144 22.00 -10.52 15.51
C ALA A 144 21.49 -11.42 14.37
N ASP A 145 20.65 -10.89 13.47
CA ASP A 145 20.07 -11.62 12.35
C ASP A 145 21.13 -11.81 11.26
N GLY A 146 21.40 -13.06 10.88
CA GLY A 146 22.34 -13.42 9.81
C GLY A 146 21.80 -13.20 8.40
N GLY A 147 20.48 -13.09 8.24
CA GLY A 147 19.78 -12.96 6.96
C GLY A 147 19.81 -14.27 6.17
N THR A 148 18.93 -15.20 6.53
CA THR A 148 18.73 -16.47 5.83
C THR A 148 17.43 -16.46 5.02
N ILE A 149 17.29 -17.39 4.09
CA ILE A 149 16.03 -17.53 3.34
C ILE A 149 14.87 -17.96 4.25
N ASP A 150 15.16 -18.63 5.38
CA ASP A 150 14.17 -19.05 6.36
C ASP A 150 13.49 -17.84 7.03
N ASP A 151 14.20 -16.71 7.15
CA ASP A 151 13.66 -15.47 7.68
C ASP A 151 12.60 -14.84 6.76
N LEU A 152 12.61 -15.21 5.48
CA LEU A 152 11.64 -14.82 4.46
C LEU A 152 10.60 -15.93 4.19
N SER A 153 10.63 -17.03 4.96
CA SER A 153 9.75 -18.18 4.72
C SER A 153 8.31 -17.95 5.17
N TRP A 154 7.42 -18.82 4.71
CA TRP A 154 6.01 -18.82 5.05
C TRP A 154 5.72 -18.85 6.57
N ARG A 155 6.60 -19.42 7.40
CA ARG A 155 6.40 -19.49 8.86
C ARG A 155 6.51 -18.13 9.50
N ASN A 156 7.56 -17.39 9.14
CA ASN A 156 7.76 -16.04 9.64
C ASN A 156 6.67 -15.12 9.08
N PHE A 157 6.35 -15.27 7.80
CA PHE A 157 5.22 -14.60 7.16
C PHE A 157 3.90 -14.74 7.94
N ILE A 158 3.45 -15.96 8.27
CA ILE A 158 2.18 -16.15 9.01
C ILE A 158 2.23 -15.46 10.37
N LYS A 159 3.36 -15.57 11.07
CA LYS A 159 3.53 -14.92 12.37
C LYS A 159 3.42 -13.40 12.23
N GLU A 160 4.19 -12.79 11.34
CA GLU A 160 4.20 -11.34 11.16
C GLU A 160 2.83 -10.81 10.68
N VAL A 161 2.19 -11.48 9.71
CA VAL A 161 0.91 -11.02 9.14
C VAL A 161 -0.27 -11.30 10.06
N PHE A 162 -0.39 -12.49 10.65
CA PHE A 162 -1.63 -12.88 11.34
C PHE A 162 -1.53 -12.96 12.87
N LEU A 163 -0.33 -12.89 13.45
CA LEU A 163 -0.14 -12.95 14.92
C LEU A 163 0.43 -11.64 15.48
N ASP A 164 1.29 -10.97 14.73
CA ASP A 164 1.98 -9.76 15.17
C ASP A 164 1.45 -8.48 14.48
N SER A 165 0.38 -8.59 13.69
CA SER A 165 -0.32 -7.44 13.09
C SER A 165 -1.84 -7.56 13.23
N GLU A 166 -2.55 -6.45 12.99
CA GLU A 166 -4.01 -6.37 13.01
C GLU A 166 -4.66 -6.78 11.68
N THR A 167 -3.88 -7.32 10.73
CA THR A 167 -4.37 -7.75 9.41
C THR A 167 -5.56 -8.70 9.52
N SER A 168 -6.70 -8.23 9.00
CA SER A 168 -7.95 -9.00 8.96
C SER A 168 -7.93 -10.02 7.84
N ILE A 169 -7.55 -9.61 6.63
CA ILE A 169 -7.38 -10.51 5.47
C ILE A 169 -6.05 -10.17 4.79
N GLY A 170 -5.32 -11.18 4.35
CA GLY A 170 -4.15 -11.01 3.47
C GLY A 170 -4.39 -11.58 2.07
N LEU A 171 -3.87 -10.93 1.03
CA LEU A 171 -3.79 -11.48 -0.33
C LEU A 171 -2.34 -11.84 -0.62
N ILE A 172 -2.05 -13.13 -0.81
CA ILE A 172 -0.71 -13.57 -1.18
C ILE A 172 -0.45 -13.32 -2.66
N SER A 173 0.71 -12.75 -2.90
CA SER A 173 1.28 -12.44 -4.21
C SER A 173 2.71 -13.00 -4.29
N THR A 174 3.35 -12.84 -5.44
CA THR A 174 4.77 -13.16 -5.65
C THR A 174 5.42 -12.11 -6.55
N PRO A 175 6.70 -11.75 -6.32
CA PRO A 175 7.48 -11.03 -7.32
C PRO A 175 7.61 -11.85 -8.63
N PRO A 176 7.95 -11.19 -9.75
CA PRO A 176 8.04 -11.84 -11.05
C PRO A 176 9.23 -12.79 -11.11
N GLY A 177 9.00 -14.01 -11.62
CA GLY A 177 10.03 -15.02 -11.91
C GLY A 177 10.41 -15.08 -13.39
N PRO A 178 11.31 -16.01 -13.77
CA PRO A 178 11.66 -16.27 -15.18
C PRO A 178 10.47 -16.81 -15.96
N TYR A 179 9.63 -17.60 -15.28
CA TYR A 179 8.30 -18.04 -15.68
C TYR A 179 7.37 -17.99 -14.46
N PRO A 180 6.03 -17.88 -14.65
CA PRO A 180 5.08 -17.87 -13.54
C PRO A 180 5.20 -19.06 -12.58
N GLN A 181 5.57 -20.23 -13.09
CA GLN A 181 5.72 -21.47 -12.31
C GLN A 181 7.01 -21.49 -11.47
N GLU A 182 7.95 -20.60 -11.77
CA GLU A 182 9.27 -20.50 -11.14
C GLU A 182 9.44 -19.17 -10.38
N ALA A 183 8.32 -18.47 -10.12
CA ALA A 183 8.30 -17.27 -9.29
C ALA A 183 8.76 -17.57 -7.86
N ALA A 184 9.10 -16.52 -7.09
CA ALA A 184 9.54 -16.67 -5.69
C ALA A 184 8.56 -17.47 -4.83
N VAL A 185 7.27 -17.33 -5.10
CA VAL A 185 6.23 -18.24 -4.62
C VAL A 185 5.30 -18.60 -5.80
N PRO A 186 5.42 -19.81 -6.37
CA PRO A 186 4.56 -20.21 -7.48
C PRO A 186 3.08 -20.26 -7.08
N PRO A 187 2.13 -20.10 -8.02
CA PRO A 187 0.69 -20.08 -7.73
C PRO A 187 0.18 -21.27 -6.90
N LYS A 188 0.75 -22.45 -7.13
CA LYS A 188 0.39 -23.65 -6.37
C LYS A 188 0.74 -23.52 -4.88
N GLU A 189 1.88 -22.93 -4.56
CA GLU A 189 2.28 -22.68 -3.17
C GLU A 189 1.44 -21.56 -2.55
N MET A 190 1.16 -20.49 -3.30
CA MET A 190 0.26 -19.41 -2.86
C MET A 190 -1.14 -19.93 -2.51
N ALA A 191 -1.74 -20.75 -3.37
CA ALA A 191 -3.04 -21.35 -3.11
C ALA A 191 -2.99 -22.32 -1.91
N HIS A 192 -1.92 -23.11 -1.79
CA HIS A 192 -1.76 -24.01 -0.66
C HIS A 192 -1.69 -23.28 0.68
N ILE A 193 -0.89 -22.21 0.79
CA ILE A 193 -0.77 -21.46 2.04
C ILE A 193 -2.08 -20.74 2.39
N ARG A 194 -2.79 -20.20 1.39
CA ARG A 194 -4.12 -19.61 1.55
C ARG A 194 -5.09 -20.62 2.16
N ASP A 195 -5.17 -21.80 1.56
CA ASP A 195 -6.10 -22.85 2.00
C ASP A 195 -5.76 -23.31 3.43
N GLU A 196 -4.47 -23.43 3.77
CA GLU A 196 -4.03 -23.82 5.11
C GLU A 196 -4.34 -22.75 6.17
N VAL A 197 -4.08 -21.48 5.88
CA VAL A 197 -4.43 -20.36 6.76
C VAL A 197 -5.94 -20.32 6.99
N ASN A 198 -6.74 -20.43 5.93
CA ASN A 198 -8.21 -20.43 6.04
C ASN A 198 -8.73 -21.66 6.81
N ARG A 199 -8.14 -22.83 6.59
CA ARG A 199 -8.47 -24.06 7.32
C ARG A 199 -8.19 -23.94 8.81
N VAL A 200 -7.03 -23.41 9.19
CA VAL A 200 -6.65 -23.23 10.59
C VAL A 200 -7.49 -22.14 11.26
N ALA A 201 -7.78 -21.05 10.54
CA ALA A 201 -8.60 -19.95 11.06
C ALA A 201 -10.10 -20.28 11.12
N GLY A 202 -10.56 -21.33 10.43
CA GLY A 202 -11.99 -21.67 10.32
C GLY A 202 -12.81 -20.57 9.62
N SER A 203 -12.16 -19.65 8.90
CA SER A 203 -12.73 -18.47 8.27
C SER A 203 -11.82 -18.00 7.13
N GLN A 204 -12.30 -17.11 6.26
CA GLN A 204 -11.47 -16.53 5.20
C GLN A 204 -10.57 -15.43 5.78
N ARG A 205 -9.31 -15.78 6.04
CA ARG A 205 -8.24 -14.86 6.46
C ARG A 205 -7.23 -14.61 5.36
N MET A 206 -7.28 -15.38 4.27
CA MET A 206 -6.34 -15.28 3.17
C MET A 206 -7.01 -15.48 1.81
N LEU A 207 -6.55 -14.71 0.83
CA LEU A 207 -6.84 -14.80 -0.60
C LEU A 207 -5.53 -15.06 -1.36
N ALA A 208 -5.59 -15.56 -2.60
CA ALA A 208 -4.40 -15.81 -3.42
C ALA A 208 -4.54 -15.29 -4.86
N HIS A 209 -3.48 -14.65 -5.34
CA HIS A 209 -3.37 -14.33 -6.76
C HIS A 209 -3.12 -15.57 -7.62
N GLY A 210 -3.64 -15.52 -8.84
CA GLY A 210 -3.08 -16.20 -9.99
C GLY A 210 -2.13 -15.26 -10.72
N LEU A 211 -1.20 -15.82 -11.48
CA LEU A 211 -0.25 -15.06 -12.30
C LEU A 211 -0.69 -15.06 -13.75
N ALA A 212 -0.51 -13.92 -14.41
CA ALA A 212 -0.68 -13.76 -15.84
C ALA A 212 0.52 -13.05 -16.47
N THR A 213 1.09 -13.66 -17.50
CA THR A 213 2.24 -13.17 -18.27
C THR A 213 1.92 -13.27 -19.76
N PRO A 214 1.17 -12.30 -20.32
CA PRO A 214 0.56 -12.42 -21.65
C PRO A 214 1.57 -12.58 -22.80
N GLN A 215 2.83 -12.19 -22.60
CA GLN A 215 3.91 -12.39 -23.58
C GLN A 215 4.13 -13.87 -23.93
N LEU A 216 3.78 -14.81 -23.03
CA LEU A 216 3.86 -16.25 -23.31
C LEU A 216 2.71 -16.79 -24.20
N GLY A 217 1.75 -15.92 -24.57
CA GLY A 217 0.68 -16.25 -25.51
C GLY A 217 -0.21 -17.39 -25.02
N LEU A 218 -0.45 -18.37 -25.90
CA LEU A 218 -1.37 -19.49 -25.59
C LEU A 218 -0.98 -20.25 -24.32
N GLN A 219 0.31 -20.39 -24.04
CA GLN A 219 0.79 -21.07 -22.83
C GLN A 219 0.31 -20.35 -21.56
N ASP A 220 0.27 -19.01 -21.57
CA ASP A 220 -0.24 -18.24 -20.45
C ASP A 220 -1.75 -18.42 -20.28
N LEU A 221 -2.50 -18.40 -21.38
CA LEU A 221 -3.97 -18.56 -21.35
C LEU A 221 -4.39 -19.93 -20.78
N GLU A 222 -3.67 -20.99 -21.16
CA GLU A 222 -3.84 -22.34 -20.61
C GLU A 222 -3.45 -22.39 -19.13
N PHE A 223 -2.38 -21.69 -18.75
CA PHE A 223 -1.95 -21.62 -17.36
C PHE A 223 -2.94 -20.83 -16.48
N MET A 224 -3.51 -19.73 -16.98
CA MET A 224 -4.62 -19.03 -16.33
C MET A 224 -5.82 -19.96 -16.12
N ALA A 225 -6.22 -20.71 -17.15
CA ALA A 225 -7.32 -21.67 -17.02
C ALA A 225 -7.06 -22.70 -15.92
N MET A 226 -5.85 -23.29 -15.92
CA MET A 226 -5.44 -24.25 -14.88
C MET A 226 -5.49 -23.64 -13.48
N GLN A 227 -4.95 -22.44 -13.29
CA GLN A 227 -4.96 -21.74 -11.99
C GLN A 227 -6.40 -21.49 -11.50
N ALA A 228 -7.28 -21.00 -12.37
CA ALA A 228 -8.69 -20.76 -12.03
C ALA A 228 -9.44 -22.06 -11.72
N GLU A 229 -9.26 -23.11 -12.52
CA GLU A 229 -9.99 -24.37 -12.38
C GLU A 229 -9.52 -25.19 -11.19
N THR A 230 -8.21 -25.23 -10.94
CA THR A 230 -7.62 -26.14 -9.94
C THR A 230 -7.22 -25.45 -8.65
N LEU A 231 -6.66 -24.24 -8.73
CA LEU A 231 -6.14 -23.51 -7.58
C LEU A 231 -7.17 -22.52 -7.01
N LYS A 232 -8.25 -22.24 -7.76
CA LYS A 232 -9.33 -21.33 -7.36
C LYS A 232 -8.82 -19.95 -6.96
N VAL A 233 -7.96 -19.35 -7.78
CA VAL A 233 -7.36 -18.04 -7.51
C VAL A 233 -8.41 -16.92 -7.48
N ASP A 234 -8.13 -15.86 -6.71
CA ASP A 234 -9.12 -14.82 -6.35
C ASP A 234 -9.00 -13.54 -7.21
N ALA A 235 -7.82 -13.29 -7.77
CA ALA A 235 -7.48 -12.17 -8.66
C ALA A 235 -6.24 -12.51 -9.51
N TRP A 236 -5.96 -11.74 -10.56
CA TRP A 236 -4.77 -11.87 -11.39
C TRP A 236 -3.71 -10.85 -11.00
N LYS A 237 -2.45 -11.28 -10.84
CA LYS A 237 -1.29 -10.39 -10.68
C LYS A 237 -0.52 -10.31 -12.00
N CYS A 238 -0.25 -9.09 -12.44
CA CYS A 238 0.49 -8.79 -13.66
C CYS A 238 1.70 -7.90 -13.39
N TYR A 239 2.79 -8.17 -14.11
CA TYR A 239 4.00 -7.35 -14.15
C TYR A 239 4.27 -6.94 -15.59
N THR A 240 4.23 -5.64 -15.89
CA THR A 240 4.40 -5.11 -17.25
C THR A 240 5.83 -4.78 -17.59
N GLY A 241 6.65 -4.38 -16.61
CA GLY A 241 8.06 -4.03 -16.83
C GLY A 241 9.00 -5.23 -16.95
N PRO A 242 9.05 -6.13 -15.94
CA PRO A 242 9.80 -7.37 -16.01
C PRO A 242 9.26 -8.29 -17.11
N CYS A 243 10.16 -8.95 -17.84
CA CYS A 243 9.80 -9.86 -18.92
C CYS A 243 10.27 -11.29 -18.61
N PRO A 244 9.55 -12.32 -19.08
CA PRO A 244 9.94 -13.70 -18.90
C PRO A 244 11.20 -14.04 -19.73
N VAL A 245 11.81 -15.18 -19.44
CA VAL A 245 12.98 -15.65 -20.21
C VAL A 245 12.63 -15.75 -21.70
N GLY A 246 13.53 -15.25 -22.55
CA GLY A 246 13.34 -15.21 -24.01
C GLY A 246 12.79 -13.89 -24.55
N PHE A 247 12.43 -12.95 -23.68
CA PHE A 247 11.99 -11.60 -24.04
C PHE A 247 12.99 -10.56 -23.52
N ASP A 248 13.06 -9.41 -24.20
CA ASP A 248 14.00 -8.31 -23.89
C ASP A 248 13.30 -6.98 -23.53
N HIS A 249 11.97 -6.96 -23.58
CA HIS A 249 11.13 -5.81 -23.28
C HIS A 249 9.86 -6.22 -22.54
N GLY A 250 9.30 -5.28 -21.78
CA GLY A 250 8.00 -5.41 -21.13
C GLY A 250 6.84 -5.28 -22.11
N TRP A 251 5.63 -5.05 -21.59
CA TRP A 251 4.39 -4.95 -22.39
C TRP A 251 3.42 -3.93 -21.80
N TRP A 252 2.39 -3.56 -22.55
CA TRP A 252 1.37 -2.58 -22.16
C TRP A 252 -0.01 -3.23 -21.99
N MET A 253 -0.77 -2.78 -21.00
CA MET A 253 -2.13 -3.24 -20.70
C MET A 253 -3.13 -2.94 -21.81
N ASP A 254 -2.87 -1.92 -22.63
CA ASP A 254 -3.68 -1.55 -23.79
C ASP A 254 -3.20 -2.13 -25.12
N ASP A 255 -2.20 -3.02 -25.08
CA ASP A 255 -1.76 -3.76 -26.26
C ASP A 255 -2.79 -4.83 -26.64
N GLU A 256 -3.51 -4.57 -27.73
CA GLU A 256 -4.59 -5.43 -28.21
C GLU A 256 -4.13 -6.83 -28.64
N ARG A 257 -2.84 -7.00 -28.94
CA ARG A 257 -2.29 -8.28 -29.39
C ARG A 257 -1.72 -9.08 -28.24
N ILE A 258 -1.08 -8.40 -27.29
CA ILE A 258 -0.42 -9.03 -26.14
C ILE A 258 -1.40 -9.15 -24.97
N ALA A 259 -1.96 -8.04 -24.49
CA ALA A 259 -2.73 -8.00 -23.25
C ALA A 259 -4.19 -8.45 -23.41
N TYR A 260 -4.88 -8.07 -24.50
CA TYR A 260 -6.32 -8.30 -24.62
C TYR A 260 -6.73 -9.79 -24.59
N PRO A 261 -5.98 -10.73 -25.19
CA PRO A 261 -6.26 -12.15 -25.03
C PRO A 261 -6.28 -12.60 -23.55
N MET A 262 -5.39 -12.06 -22.73
CA MET A 262 -5.36 -12.33 -21.29
C MET A 262 -6.54 -11.66 -20.56
N LEU A 263 -6.94 -10.44 -20.93
CA LEU A 263 -8.11 -9.77 -20.34
C LEU A 263 -9.41 -10.50 -20.68
N GLU A 264 -9.57 -10.93 -21.93
CA GLU A 264 -10.71 -11.77 -22.36
C GLU A 264 -10.72 -13.12 -21.63
N GLN A 265 -9.55 -13.69 -21.36
CA GLN A 265 -9.44 -14.92 -20.59
C GLN A 265 -9.84 -14.70 -19.12
N ALA A 266 -9.44 -13.60 -18.49
CA ALA A 266 -9.88 -13.23 -17.14
C ALA A 266 -11.42 -13.09 -17.07
N ARG A 267 -12.02 -12.43 -18.07
CA ARG A 267 -13.48 -12.32 -18.25
C ARG A 267 -14.14 -13.68 -18.39
N LYS A 268 -13.62 -14.54 -19.29
CA LYS A 268 -14.15 -15.90 -19.54
C LYS A 268 -14.09 -16.80 -18.30
N LEU A 269 -13.00 -16.69 -17.52
CA LEU A 269 -12.80 -17.42 -16.27
C LEU A 269 -13.63 -16.85 -15.11
N LYS A 270 -14.30 -15.70 -15.31
CA LYS A 270 -15.12 -15.01 -14.31
C LYS A 270 -14.33 -14.58 -13.08
N ILE A 271 -13.07 -14.20 -13.29
CA ILE A 271 -12.18 -13.61 -12.28
C ILE A 271 -11.84 -12.21 -12.79
N PRO A 272 -12.68 -11.20 -12.49
CA PRO A 272 -12.62 -9.90 -13.17
C PRO A 272 -11.55 -8.97 -12.60
N ARG A 273 -10.82 -9.36 -11.55
CA ARG A 273 -9.86 -8.52 -10.84
C ARG A 273 -8.46 -8.72 -11.41
N VAL A 274 -7.88 -7.65 -11.94
CA VAL A 274 -6.53 -7.62 -12.50
C VAL A 274 -5.71 -6.58 -11.75
N CYS A 275 -4.79 -7.06 -10.92
CA CYS A 275 -3.92 -6.25 -10.11
C CYS A 275 -2.55 -6.15 -10.80
N VAL A 276 -2.13 -4.94 -11.16
CA VAL A 276 -0.96 -4.71 -12.02
C VAL A 276 0.07 -3.81 -11.37
N HIS A 277 1.34 -4.20 -11.48
CA HIS A 277 2.47 -3.40 -11.00
C HIS A 277 2.64 -2.14 -11.85
N LYS A 278 2.21 -0.98 -11.34
CA LYS A 278 2.15 0.29 -12.08
C LYS A 278 2.63 1.47 -11.25
N GLY A 279 3.90 1.43 -10.91
CA GLY A 279 4.65 2.38 -10.07
C GLY A 279 5.90 1.66 -9.58
N LEU A 280 6.73 2.34 -8.78
CA LEU A 280 8.01 1.86 -8.24
C LEU A 280 8.72 0.93 -9.24
N PRO A 281 9.20 1.48 -10.38
CA PRO A 281 9.39 0.70 -11.59
C PRO A 281 10.30 -0.50 -11.42
N LEU A 282 9.83 -1.66 -11.87
CA LEU A 282 10.60 -2.89 -11.96
C LEU A 282 10.91 -3.24 -13.42
N GLY A 283 11.99 -3.96 -13.65
CA GLY A 283 12.38 -4.43 -14.97
C GLY A 283 13.36 -3.49 -15.72
N PRO A 284 13.75 -3.86 -16.95
CA PRO A 284 14.85 -3.23 -17.67
C PRO A 284 14.51 -1.84 -18.24
N VAL A 285 13.23 -1.54 -18.42
CA VAL A 285 12.73 -0.28 -18.97
C VAL A 285 11.62 0.23 -18.04
N PRO A 286 11.85 1.33 -17.30
CA PRO A 286 10.89 1.83 -16.33
C PRO A 286 9.50 2.10 -16.91
N GLU A 287 9.46 2.60 -18.14
CA GLU A 287 8.27 3.15 -18.79
C GLU A 287 7.08 2.18 -18.85
N TYR A 288 7.31 0.87 -18.97
CA TYR A 288 6.23 -0.13 -18.95
C TYR A 288 5.45 -0.19 -17.63
N ASN A 289 6.00 0.35 -16.54
CA ASN A 289 5.33 0.47 -15.25
C ASN A 289 4.49 1.76 -15.15
N HIS A 290 4.52 2.64 -16.16
CA HIS A 290 3.64 3.81 -16.17
C HIS A 290 2.17 3.36 -16.30
N PRO A 291 1.24 3.89 -15.48
CA PRO A 291 -0.17 3.46 -15.47
C PRO A 291 -1.03 3.94 -16.65
N ARG A 292 -0.48 4.68 -17.62
CA ARG A 292 -1.30 5.41 -18.62
C ARG A 292 -2.05 4.50 -19.59
N ASP A 293 -1.50 3.32 -19.84
CA ASP A 293 -2.12 2.26 -20.65
C ASP A 293 -3.40 1.71 -20.02
N LEU A 294 -3.60 1.90 -18.71
CA LEU A 294 -4.85 1.48 -18.07
C LEU A 294 -6.05 2.30 -18.50
N ILE A 295 -5.88 3.54 -18.98
CA ILE A 295 -7.02 4.36 -19.41
C ILE A 295 -7.75 3.70 -20.58
N LYS A 296 -7.01 3.26 -21.60
CA LYS A 296 -7.61 2.56 -22.75
C LYS A 296 -8.10 1.17 -22.36
N ALA A 297 -7.29 0.40 -21.62
CA ALA A 297 -7.68 -0.95 -21.19
C ALA A 297 -8.97 -0.95 -20.36
N ALA A 298 -9.12 0.00 -19.43
CA ALA A 298 -10.30 0.11 -18.58
C ALA A 298 -11.57 0.50 -19.34
N LYS A 299 -11.44 1.32 -20.39
CA LYS A 299 -12.56 1.67 -21.30
C LYS A 299 -13.01 0.49 -22.14
N ASP A 300 -12.06 -0.28 -22.66
CA ASP A 300 -12.35 -1.40 -23.55
C ASP A 300 -12.87 -2.62 -22.76
N PHE A 301 -12.56 -2.70 -21.46
CA PHE A 301 -12.98 -3.76 -20.53
C PHE A 301 -13.68 -3.19 -19.29
N PRO A 302 -14.85 -2.56 -19.43
CA PRO A 302 -15.54 -1.89 -18.32
C PRO A 302 -16.07 -2.87 -17.25
N ASP A 303 -16.14 -4.16 -17.56
CA ASP A 303 -16.57 -5.24 -16.67
C ASP A 303 -15.41 -5.87 -15.86
N LEU A 304 -14.16 -5.52 -16.17
CA LEU A 304 -12.98 -5.90 -15.38
C LEU A 304 -12.61 -4.79 -14.40
N GLN A 305 -12.04 -5.13 -13.25
CA GLN A 305 -11.49 -4.19 -12.28
C GLN A 305 -9.96 -4.20 -12.32
N PHE A 306 -9.34 -3.02 -12.40
CA PHE A 306 -7.90 -2.85 -12.46
C PHE A 306 -7.37 -2.25 -11.15
N LEU A 307 -6.56 -2.98 -10.39
CA LEU A 307 -5.89 -2.45 -9.19
C LEU A 307 -4.46 -2.04 -9.55
N VAL A 308 -4.13 -0.77 -9.30
CA VAL A 308 -2.85 -0.12 -9.64
C VAL A 308 -1.92 -0.16 -8.45
N TYR A 309 -1.05 -1.18 -8.39
CA TYR A 309 -0.05 -1.27 -7.34
C TYR A 309 0.90 -0.07 -7.40
N HIS A 310 1.14 0.51 -6.21
CA HIS A 310 1.97 1.70 -6.00
C HIS A 310 1.42 2.99 -6.62
N SER A 311 0.17 3.02 -7.07
CA SER A 311 -0.53 4.27 -7.42
C SER A 311 0.24 5.19 -8.39
N GLY A 312 0.98 4.63 -9.35
CA GLY A 312 1.77 5.42 -10.30
C GLY A 312 3.02 6.09 -9.71
N LEU A 313 3.42 5.81 -8.47
CA LEU A 313 4.56 6.48 -7.84
C LEU A 313 5.86 6.13 -8.57
N LEU A 314 6.45 7.07 -9.31
CA LEU A 314 7.73 6.85 -9.98
C LEU A 314 8.87 6.63 -8.98
N THR A 315 9.01 7.54 -8.01
CA THR A 315 10.03 7.51 -6.97
C THR A 315 9.70 8.52 -5.88
N SER A 316 10.12 8.26 -4.64
CA SER A 316 10.15 9.26 -3.56
C SER A 316 11.49 10.03 -3.50
N ALA A 317 12.48 9.63 -4.31
CA ALA A 317 13.78 10.31 -4.36
C ALA A 317 13.63 11.74 -4.87
N SER A 318 14.15 12.72 -4.10
CA SER A 318 14.06 14.15 -4.42
C SER A 318 12.63 14.64 -4.71
N ILE A 319 11.63 13.99 -4.09
CA ILE A 319 10.24 14.30 -4.38
C ILE A 319 9.85 15.70 -3.93
N ASP A 320 10.35 16.18 -2.79
CA ASP A 320 10.11 17.55 -2.32
C ASP A 320 10.65 18.61 -3.30
N GLU A 321 11.88 18.42 -3.80
CA GLU A 321 12.49 19.33 -4.77
C GLU A 321 11.71 19.35 -6.09
N THR A 322 11.30 18.16 -6.55
CA THR A 322 10.51 18.00 -7.76
C THR A 322 9.15 18.66 -7.60
N PHE A 323 8.48 18.41 -6.48
CA PHE A 323 7.17 18.97 -6.17
C PHE A 323 7.23 20.49 -6.00
N ALA A 324 8.21 21.02 -5.27
CA ALA A 324 8.40 22.47 -5.12
C ALA A 324 8.64 23.18 -6.46
N ARG A 325 9.39 22.54 -7.38
CA ARG A 325 9.69 23.11 -8.71
C ARG A 325 8.54 23.01 -9.69
N THR A 326 7.76 21.93 -9.64
CA THR A 326 6.80 21.58 -10.71
C THR A 326 5.35 21.58 -10.28
N GLY A 327 5.07 21.49 -8.98
CA GLY A 327 3.74 21.24 -8.43
C GLY A 327 3.19 19.86 -8.79
N THR A 328 4.04 18.90 -9.16
CA THR A 328 3.61 17.58 -9.63
C THR A 328 4.37 16.44 -8.96
N ILE A 329 3.68 15.32 -8.81
CA ILE A 329 4.26 14.01 -8.49
C ILE A 329 4.34 13.26 -9.81
N PRO A 330 5.55 13.06 -10.39
CA PRO A 330 5.70 12.44 -11.69
C PRO A 330 4.95 11.11 -11.80
N TRP A 331 4.34 10.88 -12.96
CA TRP A 331 3.42 9.77 -13.29
C TRP A 331 2.10 9.76 -12.52
N THR A 332 2.08 9.89 -11.19
CA THR A 332 0.82 9.91 -10.42
C THR A 332 -0.05 11.10 -10.82
N THR A 333 0.50 12.32 -10.82
CA THR A 333 -0.26 13.53 -11.22
C THR A 333 -0.68 13.47 -12.70
N GLU A 334 0.16 12.93 -13.57
CA GLU A 334 -0.20 12.73 -14.99
C GLU A 334 -1.37 11.76 -15.14
N PHE A 335 -1.32 10.63 -14.44
CA PHE A 335 -2.36 9.61 -14.48
C PHE A 335 -3.70 10.11 -13.90
N CYS A 336 -3.67 10.86 -12.81
CA CYS A 336 -4.86 11.49 -12.25
C CYS A 336 -5.52 12.44 -13.27
N ARG A 337 -4.73 13.27 -13.98
CA ARG A 337 -5.24 14.15 -15.04
C ARG A 337 -5.84 13.37 -16.22
N MET A 338 -5.21 12.27 -16.63
CA MET A 338 -5.76 11.40 -17.67
C MET A 338 -7.09 10.78 -17.24
N LYS A 339 -7.18 10.34 -15.98
CA LYS A 339 -8.43 9.80 -15.42
C LYS A 339 -9.53 10.87 -15.32
N GLN A 340 -9.20 12.09 -14.92
CA GLN A 340 -10.14 13.22 -14.87
C GLN A 340 -10.69 13.59 -16.25
N ALA A 341 -9.89 13.45 -17.31
CA ALA A 341 -10.36 13.61 -18.68
C ALA A 341 -11.34 12.51 -19.13
N GLU A 342 -11.43 11.41 -18.37
CA GLU A 342 -12.23 10.22 -18.67
C GLU A 342 -13.10 9.82 -17.45
N PRO A 343 -14.04 10.68 -17.03
CA PRO A 343 -14.83 10.48 -15.82
C PRO A 343 -15.75 9.26 -15.90
N SER A 344 -16.05 8.75 -17.11
CA SER A 344 -16.86 7.54 -17.28
C SER A 344 -16.14 6.25 -16.88
N ILE A 345 -14.82 6.26 -16.72
CA ILE A 345 -14.05 5.12 -16.23
C ILE A 345 -14.31 5.01 -14.71
N GLN A 346 -14.75 3.84 -14.25
CA GLN A 346 -15.14 3.61 -12.84
C GLN A 346 -14.56 2.29 -12.29
N ASN A 347 -13.62 1.70 -13.00
CA ASN A 347 -13.10 0.35 -12.77
C ASN A 347 -11.57 0.32 -12.61
N ILE A 348 -10.97 1.46 -12.23
CA ILE A 348 -9.56 1.56 -11.86
C ILE A 348 -9.48 1.92 -10.38
N TYR A 349 -8.68 1.15 -9.63
CA TYR A 349 -8.50 1.29 -8.20
C TYR A 349 -7.04 1.55 -7.87
N MET A 350 -6.77 2.50 -6.97
CA MET A 350 -5.41 2.90 -6.61
C MET A 350 -4.98 2.21 -5.32
N GLU A 351 -3.86 1.48 -5.34
CA GLU A 351 -3.31 0.83 -4.14
C GLU A 351 -2.17 1.67 -3.55
N LEU A 352 -2.23 1.93 -2.25
CA LEU A 352 -1.44 2.98 -1.61
C LEU A 352 -0.32 2.46 -0.69
N GLY A 353 -0.23 1.18 -0.33
CA GLY A 353 0.65 0.66 0.73
C GLY A 353 2.09 1.18 0.68
N SER A 354 2.88 0.76 -0.32
CA SER A 354 4.28 1.21 -0.46
C SER A 354 4.39 2.71 -0.74
N THR A 355 3.43 3.29 -1.45
CA THR A 355 3.41 4.71 -1.83
C THR A 355 3.22 5.61 -0.61
N PHE A 356 2.24 5.29 0.22
CA PHE A 356 1.97 5.93 1.50
C PHE A 356 3.16 5.74 2.45
N GLY A 357 3.65 4.50 2.61
CA GLY A 357 4.79 4.21 3.49
C GLY A 357 6.06 5.00 3.16
N GLN A 358 6.32 5.26 1.87
CA GLN A 358 7.46 6.08 1.44
C GLN A 358 7.25 7.59 1.65
N LEU A 359 6.02 8.08 1.63
CA LEU A 359 5.73 9.52 1.67
C LEU A 359 5.32 10.00 3.07
N VAL A 360 4.51 9.26 3.82
CA VAL A 360 3.90 9.75 5.07
C VAL A 360 4.91 10.11 6.15
N THR A 361 6.06 9.42 6.21
CA THR A 361 7.08 9.63 7.25
C THR A 361 8.19 10.61 6.85
N ALA A 362 8.34 10.88 5.56
CA ALA A 362 9.45 11.66 5.01
C ALA A 362 9.00 12.94 4.30
N HIS A 363 7.82 12.88 3.69
CA HIS A 363 7.26 13.90 2.81
C HIS A 363 5.74 14.08 3.06
N PRO A 364 5.27 14.39 4.30
CA PRO A 364 3.83 14.39 4.61
C PRO A 364 3.01 15.36 3.74
N ALA A 365 3.58 16.51 3.38
CA ALA A 365 2.91 17.48 2.50
C ALA A 365 2.67 16.92 1.09
N VAL A 366 3.68 16.24 0.52
CA VAL A 366 3.55 15.55 -0.77
C VAL A 366 2.58 14.38 -0.67
N CYS A 367 2.60 13.65 0.46
CA CYS A 367 1.65 12.57 0.72
C CYS A 367 0.20 13.07 0.72
N ALA A 368 -0.09 14.16 1.46
CA ALA A 368 -1.42 14.77 1.49
C ALA A 368 -1.86 15.24 0.09
N HIS A 369 -0.95 15.84 -0.69
CA HIS A 369 -1.26 16.24 -2.06
C HIS A 369 -1.56 15.04 -2.98
N LEU A 370 -0.78 13.95 -2.86
CA LEU A 370 -1.01 12.71 -3.60
C LEU A 370 -2.40 12.14 -3.32
N LEU A 371 -2.77 12.04 -2.04
CA LEU A 371 -4.07 11.54 -1.61
C LEU A 371 -5.20 12.41 -2.16
N GLY A 372 -5.09 13.73 -2.02
CA GLY A 372 -6.09 14.66 -2.55
C GLY A 372 -6.30 14.53 -4.06
N GLN A 373 -5.23 14.40 -4.85
CA GLN A 373 -5.34 14.22 -6.30
C GLN A 373 -5.94 12.87 -6.69
N ILE A 374 -5.61 11.80 -5.97
CA ILE A 374 -6.17 10.48 -6.23
C ILE A 374 -7.67 10.46 -5.89
N ILE A 375 -8.06 11.00 -4.73
CA ILE A 375 -9.46 11.11 -4.33
C ILE A 375 -10.25 11.97 -5.33
N GLU A 376 -9.70 13.10 -5.78
CA GLU A 376 -10.35 13.93 -6.79
C GLU A 376 -10.53 13.21 -8.14
N ALA A 377 -9.56 12.40 -8.56
CA ALA A 377 -9.59 11.76 -9.88
C ALA A 377 -10.36 10.42 -9.92
N PHE A 378 -10.28 9.62 -8.86
CA PHE A 378 -10.85 8.27 -8.79
C PHE A 378 -12.01 8.16 -7.79
N GLY A 379 -12.16 9.12 -6.88
CA GLY A 379 -13.15 9.04 -5.80
C GLY A 379 -12.63 8.29 -4.58
N ALA A 380 -13.25 8.56 -3.43
CA ALA A 380 -12.89 7.95 -2.15
C ALA A 380 -13.08 6.42 -2.18
N ASP A 381 -14.16 5.95 -2.81
CA ASP A 381 -14.51 4.51 -2.88
C ASP A 381 -13.64 3.69 -3.86
N GLN A 382 -12.89 4.34 -4.75
CA GLN A 382 -12.00 3.66 -5.71
C GLN A 382 -10.53 3.71 -5.30
N SER A 383 -10.21 4.46 -4.24
CA SER A 383 -8.91 4.36 -3.59
C SER A 383 -8.96 3.14 -2.66
N LEU A 384 -8.19 2.10 -2.96
CA LEU A 384 -8.11 0.98 -2.05
C LEU A 384 -7.27 1.41 -0.84
N PHE A 385 -7.98 1.83 0.20
CA PHE A 385 -7.46 2.43 1.41
C PHE A 385 -6.33 1.60 2.06
N VAL A 386 -5.28 2.28 2.51
CA VAL A 386 -4.38 1.79 3.57
C VAL A 386 -4.06 2.99 4.48
N ILE A 387 -4.57 2.95 5.71
CA ILE A 387 -4.02 3.63 6.90
C ILE A 387 -3.59 2.47 7.80
N GLU A 388 -2.39 2.49 8.39
CA GLU A 388 -2.27 2.83 9.81
C GLU A 388 -0.84 3.14 10.26
N SER A 389 -0.75 4.11 11.17
CA SER A 389 0.12 3.96 12.34
C SER A 389 -0.75 4.18 13.60
N GLU A 390 -0.46 3.43 14.66
CA GLU A 390 -1.34 2.90 15.74
C GLU A 390 -2.48 3.72 16.41
N LYS A 391 -3.08 4.79 15.83
CA LYS A 391 -4.17 5.59 16.50
C LYS A 391 -5.32 6.13 15.65
N ALA A 392 -5.45 5.73 14.40
CA ALA A 392 -6.62 5.99 13.53
C ALA A 392 -6.87 7.44 13.02
N ALA A 393 -7.64 7.50 11.93
CA ALA A 393 -8.38 8.65 11.43
C ALA A 393 -9.74 8.14 10.89
N ASN A 394 -10.82 8.87 11.14
CA ASN A 394 -12.17 8.59 10.60
C ASN A 394 -12.50 9.60 9.49
N GLU A 395 -13.11 9.13 8.40
CA GLU A 395 -13.82 9.97 7.44
C GLU A 395 -15.33 9.90 7.72
N VAL A 396 -15.99 11.06 7.79
CA VAL A 396 -17.45 11.14 7.64
C VAL A 396 -17.68 11.33 6.15
N GLY A 397 -18.08 10.25 5.45
CA GLY A 397 -18.44 10.33 4.04
C GLY A 397 -19.58 11.32 3.82
N ALA A 398 -19.50 12.13 2.76
CA ALA A 398 -20.66 12.90 2.31
C ALA A 398 -21.76 11.92 1.87
N GLU A 399 -23.00 12.11 2.32
CA GLU A 399 -24.12 11.23 1.97
C GLU A 399 -24.48 11.28 0.46
N ALA A 400 -24.00 12.30 -0.26
CA ALA A 400 -24.14 12.48 -1.69
C ALA A 400 -23.06 13.42 -2.29
N ASP A 401 -22.82 13.31 -3.60
CA ASP A 401 -22.05 14.29 -4.39
C ASP A 401 -22.76 15.65 -4.43
N GLY A 402 -22.02 16.77 -4.61
CA GLY A 402 -22.62 18.11 -4.77
C GLY A 402 -21.79 19.28 -4.21
N VAL A 403 -22.46 20.35 -3.75
CA VAL A 403 -21.80 21.59 -3.30
C VAL A 403 -22.22 21.94 -1.86
N LEU A 404 -21.23 22.15 -0.98
CA LEU A 404 -21.45 22.65 0.37
C LEU A 404 -21.97 24.10 0.32
N LEU A 405 -23.20 24.32 0.78
CA LEU A 405 -23.84 25.63 0.78
C LEU A 405 -23.51 26.44 2.03
N GLU A 406 -23.57 25.78 3.19
CA GLU A 406 -23.47 26.42 4.49
C GLU A 406 -22.89 25.44 5.52
N ILE A 407 -21.99 25.93 6.37
CA ILE A 407 -21.51 25.23 7.57
C ILE A 407 -22.22 25.86 8.76
N THR A 408 -23.02 25.08 9.49
CA THR A 408 -23.79 25.55 10.64
C THR A 408 -23.06 25.37 11.96
N ALA A 409 -22.03 24.53 12.00
CA ALA A 409 -21.19 24.31 13.17
C ALA A 409 -20.07 25.36 13.28
N GLN A 410 -19.79 25.84 14.49
CA GLN A 410 -18.64 26.70 14.72
C GLN A 410 -17.34 25.88 14.78
N ALA A 411 -16.27 26.40 14.19
CA ALA A 411 -14.96 25.74 14.24
C ALA A 411 -14.50 25.60 15.71
N GLY A 412 -14.27 24.36 16.15
CA GLY A 412 -13.86 24.01 17.52
C GLY A 412 -15.00 23.64 18.48
N GLU A 413 -16.25 23.61 18.02
CA GLU A 413 -17.41 23.21 18.80
C GLU A 413 -17.55 21.68 18.91
N THR A 414 -17.85 21.16 20.11
CA THR A 414 -18.15 19.74 20.34
C THR A 414 -19.64 19.48 20.17
N LEU A 415 -20.03 18.62 19.23
CA LEU A 415 -21.44 18.37 18.89
C LEU A 415 -21.85 16.90 19.14
N PRO A 416 -23.09 16.65 19.62
CA PRO A 416 -23.64 15.29 19.74
C PRO A 416 -23.74 14.57 18.38
N CYS A 417 -23.63 13.24 18.37
CA CYS A 417 -23.87 12.42 17.18
C CYS A 417 -25.28 12.65 16.62
N GLY A 418 -25.39 12.84 15.30
CA GLY A 418 -26.63 13.18 14.60
C GLY A 418 -26.92 14.69 14.51
N THR A 419 -26.01 15.55 14.97
CA THR A 419 -26.15 17.01 14.80
C THR A 419 -25.90 17.41 13.36
N VAL A 420 -26.78 18.23 12.78
CA VAL A 420 -26.59 18.82 11.45
C VAL A 420 -25.49 19.87 11.51
N ILE A 421 -24.39 19.62 10.80
CA ILE A 421 -23.18 20.47 10.78
C ILE A 421 -23.05 21.35 9.53
N GLY A 422 -23.92 21.13 8.54
CA GLY A 422 -23.99 21.92 7.32
C GLY A 422 -25.08 21.46 6.38
N TYR A 423 -25.34 22.26 5.35
CA TYR A 423 -26.29 21.97 4.28
C TYR A 423 -25.55 21.84 2.95
N TRP A 424 -25.99 20.87 2.16
CA TRP A 424 -25.39 20.49 0.89
C TRP A 424 -26.45 20.49 -0.20
N ASP A 425 -26.11 20.99 -1.39
CA ASP A 425 -26.92 20.84 -2.60
C ASP A 425 -26.44 19.61 -3.36
N ASP A 426 -27.26 18.56 -3.38
CA ASP A 426 -26.96 17.29 -4.06
C ASP A 426 -27.31 17.31 -5.56
N GLY A 427 -27.75 18.45 -6.09
CA GLY A 427 -28.12 18.63 -7.50
C GLY A 427 -29.37 17.86 -7.93
N ARG A 428 -30.11 17.25 -7.00
CA ARG A 428 -31.35 16.51 -7.28
C ARG A 428 -32.54 17.43 -7.07
N ALA A 429 -33.52 17.37 -7.98
CA ALA A 429 -34.76 18.13 -7.82
C ALA A 429 -35.54 17.57 -6.61
N GLY A 430 -35.75 18.42 -5.59
CA GLY A 430 -36.26 17.98 -4.28
C GLY A 430 -37.58 17.22 -4.34
N GLU A 431 -37.63 16.09 -3.63
CA GLU A 431 -38.89 15.46 -3.24
C GLU A 431 -39.63 16.40 -2.29
N ALA A 432 -40.88 16.73 -2.62
CA ALA A 432 -41.73 17.53 -1.75
C ALA A 432 -41.94 16.79 -0.43
N ALA A 433 -41.62 17.46 0.68
CA ALA A 433 -41.86 16.96 2.02
C ALA A 433 -43.38 16.86 2.29
N ASP A 434 -43.86 15.65 2.59
CA ASP A 434 -45.15 15.39 3.23
C ASP A 434 -45.01 15.41 4.77
#